data_AF-A0A1H6IF16-F1
#
_entry.id   AF-A0A1H6IF16-F1
#
_cell.length_a   1.000
_cell.length_b   1.000
_cell.length_c   1.000
_cell.angle_alpha   90.00
_cell.angle_beta   90.00
_cell.angle_gamma   90.00
#
_symmetry.space_group_name_H-M   'P 1'
#
loop_
_entity.id
_entity.type
_entity.pdbx_description
1 polymer ?
#
loop_
_entity_poly.entity_id
_entity_poly.type
_entity_poly.pdbx_seq_one_letter_code
_entity_poly.pdbx_strand_id
1 'polypeptide(L)'
;MKLTKLKKIISAGASAMMIAASMPAVASAADAQQRGNIGGYDYEMWNQNGQGQASMNPGAGSFTCSWSNIENFLARMGKNYDSQKKNYKAFGNIVLTYDVEYTPRGNSYMCVYGWTRNPLMEYYIVEGWGDWRPPGNDGENKGTVTLNGNTYDIRKSMRYNQPSLDGTATFPQYWSVRTQSGSANNQTNYMKGTIDVSKHFEAWEKAGLDMSGTLYEVSLNIEGYRSNGSANVKSVTVTEGAGGGGGQQQSNDWGGQQQNNDWNNWGQQNQNNDWNNWGQQNQ
;
A
#
# COMPACT_ATOMS: atom_id res chain seq x y z
N MET A 1 22.47 -65.81 68.45
CA MET A 1 21.35 -65.64 69.40
C MET A 1 20.39 -64.60 68.81
N LYS A 2 19.16 -65.02 68.48
CA LYS A 2 17.91 -64.25 68.26
C LYS A 2 17.97 -62.82 67.67
N LEU A 3 17.35 -62.63 66.49
CA LEU A 3 16.04 -61.96 66.26
C LEU A 3 15.94 -61.27 64.88
N THR A 4 14.77 -61.44 64.30
CA THR A 4 14.22 -60.98 63.03
C THR A 4 13.86 -59.48 63.00
N LYS A 5 13.83 -58.89 61.79
CA LYS A 5 12.84 -57.91 61.20
C LYS A 5 13.52 -57.09 60.08
N LEU A 6 13.20 -57.30 58.80
CA LEU A 6 12.07 -56.77 58.01
C LEU A 6 12.13 -55.26 57.66
N LYS A 7 12.41 -55.01 56.36
CA LYS A 7 11.96 -53.93 55.44
C LYS A 7 12.26 -52.46 55.78
N LYS A 8 12.89 -51.77 54.82
CA LYS A 8 12.28 -50.64 54.08
C LYS A 8 13.13 -50.26 52.85
N ILE A 9 12.57 -50.48 51.67
CA ILE A 9 12.99 -49.82 50.43
C ILE A 9 12.48 -48.38 50.53
N ILE A 10 13.37 -47.40 50.42
CA ILE A 10 13.01 -45.98 50.31
C ILE A 10 13.19 -45.60 48.84
N SER A 11 12.08 -45.54 48.12
CA SER A 11 11.95 -44.80 46.87
C SER A 11 11.75 -43.33 47.21
N ALA A 12 12.68 -42.47 46.81
CA ALA A 12 12.48 -41.02 46.82
C ALA A 12 12.37 -40.54 45.36
N GLY A 13 11.13 -40.45 44.87
CA GLY A 13 10.81 -39.71 43.65
C GLY A 13 10.70 -38.23 43.98
N ALA A 14 11.53 -37.39 43.37
CA ALA A 14 11.44 -35.95 43.47
C ALA A 14 10.34 -35.45 42.51
N SER A 15 9.18 -35.10 43.06
CA SER A 15 8.15 -34.37 42.32
C SER A 15 8.58 -32.90 42.21
N ALA A 16 8.90 -32.46 40.99
CA ALA A 16 9.04 -31.04 40.67
C ALA A 16 7.65 -30.39 40.70
N MET A 17 7.41 -29.52 41.68
CA MET A 17 6.25 -28.62 41.70
C MET A 17 6.39 -27.60 40.58
N MET A 18 5.58 -27.73 39.52
CA MET A 18 5.34 -26.65 38.58
C MET A 18 4.44 -25.62 39.27
N ILE A 19 5.01 -24.51 39.71
CA ILE A 19 4.23 -23.33 40.10
C ILE A 19 3.69 -22.74 38.80
N ALA A 20 2.44 -23.07 38.47
CA ALA A 20 1.68 -22.35 37.46
C ALA A 20 1.45 -20.93 37.99
N ALA A 21 2.27 -19.97 37.57
CA ALA A 21 1.97 -18.57 37.76
C ALA A 21 0.70 -18.27 36.95
N SER A 22 -0.42 -18.11 37.64
CA SER A 22 -1.67 -17.62 37.06
C SER A 22 -1.44 -16.20 36.57
N MET A 23 -1.15 -16.04 35.28
CA MET A 23 -1.23 -14.73 34.62
C MET A 23 -2.71 -14.31 34.70
N PRO A 24 -3.04 -13.15 35.28
CA PRO A 24 -4.41 -12.65 35.21
C PRO A 24 -4.78 -12.48 33.74
N ALA A 25 -5.82 -13.19 33.30
CA ALA A 25 -6.44 -12.94 32.00
C ALA A 25 -7.10 -11.56 32.08
N VAL A 26 -6.42 -10.53 31.59
CA VAL A 26 -7.06 -9.24 31.36
C VAL A 26 -8.03 -9.46 30.21
N ALA A 27 -9.33 -9.34 30.46
CA ALA A 27 -10.32 -9.37 29.41
C ALA A 27 -10.07 -8.18 28.48
N SER A 28 -9.51 -8.45 27.29
CA SER A 28 -9.43 -7.45 26.23
C SER A 28 -10.81 -7.34 25.58
N ALA A 29 -11.27 -6.12 25.34
CA ALA A 29 -12.46 -5.92 24.51
C ALA A 29 -12.20 -6.47 23.09
N ALA A 30 -13.26 -6.90 22.41
CA ALA A 30 -13.17 -7.33 21.02
C ALA A 30 -12.82 -6.15 20.11
N ASP A 31 -12.20 -6.43 18.97
CA ASP A 31 -11.94 -5.41 17.96
C ASP A 31 -13.26 -4.81 17.43
N ALA A 32 -13.25 -3.51 17.14
CA ALA A 32 -14.32 -2.86 16.41
C ALA A 32 -13.98 -2.86 14.92
N GLN A 33 -14.87 -3.40 14.09
CA GLN A 33 -14.61 -3.56 12.66
C GLN A 33 -15.82 -3.21 11.81
N GLN A 34 -15.57 -2.50 10.72
CA GLN A 34 -16.55 -2.19 9.68
C GLN A 34 -15.93 -2.49 8.33
N ARG A 35 -16.63 -3.22 7.48
CA ARG A 35 -16.19 -3.57 6.12
C ARG A 35 -17.35 -3.39 5.14
N GLY A 36 -17.02 -3.12 3.89
CA GLY A 36 -18.02 -3.11 2.82
C GLY A 36 -17.42 -2.81 1.47
N ASN A 37 -18.30 -2.62 0.48
CA ASN A 37 -17.93 -2.19 -0.85
C ASN A 37 -18.79 -0.97 -1.23
N ILE A 38 -18.19 0.04 -1.83
CA ILE A 38 -18.89 1.22 -2.35
C ILE A 38 -18.24 1.70 -3.64
N GLY A 39 -19.04 1.84 -4.70
CA GLY A 39 -18.55 2.28 -6.01
C GLY A 39 -17.46 1.38 -6.60
N GLY A 40 -17.45 0.08 -6.25
CA GLY A 40 -16.43 -0.87 -6.73
C GLY A 40 -15.15 -0.90 -5.89
N TYR A 41 -15.07 -0.13 -4.80
CA TYR A 41 -13.95 -0.14 -3.87
C TYR A 41 -14.32 -0.89 -2.59
N ASP A 42 -13.47 -1.83 -2.19
CA ASP A 42 -13.55 -2.48 -0.89
C ASP A 42 -12.98 -1.53 0.17
N TYR A 43 -13.66 -1.40 1.30
CA TYR A 43 -13.20 -0.60 2.41
C TYR A 43 -13.23 -1.38 3.72
N GLU A 44 -12.32 -1.03 4.62
CA GLU A 44 -12.27 -1.58 5.96
C GLU A 44 -11.78 -0.53 6.97
N MET A 45 -12.51 -0.44 8.08
CA MET A 45 -12.04 0.14 9.32
C MET A 45 -11.86 -0.97 10.36
N TRP A 46 -10.72 -1.00 11.02
CA TRP A 46 -10.44 -1.90 12.13
C TRP A 46 -9.81 -1.11 13.28
N ASN A 47 -10.34 -1.26 14.49
CA ASN A 47 -9.84 -0.62 15.70
C ASN A 47 -9.62 -1.68 16.79
N GLN A 48 -8.37 -1.84 17.19
CA GLN A 48 -7.94 -2.86 18.12
C GLN A 48 -8.61 -2.67 19.49
N ASN A 49 -9.22 -3.75 19.99
CA ASN A 49 -9.96 -3.78 21.25
C ASN A 49 -11.10 -2.74 21.35
N GLY A 50 -11.51 -2.13 20.25
CA GLY A 50 -12.44 -0.99 20.27
C GLY A 50 -11.95 0.18 21.14
N GLN A 51 -10.64 0.27 21.41
CA GLN A 51 -10.09 1.27 22.32
C GLN A 51 -10.17 2.67 21.71
N GLY A 52 -10.44 3.68 22.54
CA GLY A 52 -10.46 5.08 22.11
C GLY A 52 -11.66 5.43 21.25
N GLN A 53 -11.47 6.40 20.35
CA GLN A 53 -12.46 6.81 19.35
C GLN A 53 -11.86 6.62 17.97
N ALA A 54 -12.58 5.96 17.07
CA ALA A 54 -12.18 5.70 15.71
C ALA A 54 -13.39 5.82 14.79
N SER A 55 -13.24 6.43 13.62
CA SER A 55 -14.31 6.52 12.64
C SER A 55 -13.78 6.47 11.21
N MET A 56 -14.62 5.96 10.30
CA MET A 56 -14.42 6.01 8.86
C MET A 56 -15.76 6.28 8.18
N ASN A 57 -15.82 7.30 7.32
CA ASN A 57 -16.97 7.58 6.47
C ASN A 57 -16.57 7.35 5.01
N PRO A 58 -16.92 6.19 4.42
CA PRO A 58 -16.54 5.85 3.06
C PRO A 58 -17.47 6.47 2.01
N GLY A 59 -16.87 6.95 0.91
CA GLY A 59 -17.49 7.28 -0.36
C GLY A 59 -16.92 6.43 -1.50
N ALA A 60 -17.44 6.55 -2.71
CA ALA A 60 -16.91 5.82 -3.87
C ALA A 60 -15.51 6.36 -4.25
N GLY A 61 -14.46 5.63 -3.89
CA GLY A 61 -13.06 6.02 -4.14
C GLY A 61 -12.56 7.16 -3.25
N SER A 62 -13.16 7.37 -2.08
CA SER A 62 -12.77 8.40 -1.11
C SER A 62 -13.21 8.01 0.29
N PHE A 63 -12.58 8.55 1.33
CA PHE A 63 -13.08 8.41 2.69
C PHE A 63 -12.52 9.49 3.61
N THR A 64 -13.27 9.79 4.67
CA THR A 64 -12.71 10.51 5.82
C THR A 64 -12.52 9.54 6.97
N CYS A 65 -11.49 9.75 7.77
CA CYS A 65 -11.30 9.02 9.01
C CYS A 65 -10.71 9.91 10.11
N SER A 66 -10.98 9.54 11.35
CA SER A 66 -10.38 10.16 12.53
C SER A 66 -10.15 9.11 13.61
N TRP A 67 -9.10 9.32 14.40
CA TRP A 67 -8.78 8.46 15.52
C TRP A 67 -8.24 9.28 16.70
N SER A 68 -8.53 8.83 17.92
CA SER A 68 -8.03 9.43 19.15
C SER A 68 -7.95 8.41 20.27
N ASN A 69 -6.83 8.41 21.00
CA ASN A 69 -6.57 7.53 22.15
C ASN A 69 -6.78 6.03 21.84
N ILE A 70 -6.47 5.62 20.61
CA ILE A 70 -6.59 4.23 20.13
C ILE A 70 -5.41 3.37 20.61
N GLU A 71 -5.52 2.05 20.53
CA GLU A 71 -4.35 1.16 20.62
C GLU A 71 -3.72 0.99 19.23
N ASN A 72 -4.50 0.46 18.28
CA ASN A 72 -4.14 0.40 16.87
C ASN A 72 -5.41 0.62 16.02
N PHE A 73 -5.27 1.32 14.91
CA PHE A 73 -6.37 1.73 14.03
C PHE A 73 -5.91 1.62 12.58
N LEU A 74 -6.74 1.00 11.73
CA LEU A 74 -6.55 0.98 10.28
C LEU A 74 -7.85 1.45 9.62
N ALA A 75 -7.76 2.41 8.69
CA ALA A 75 -8.82 2.74 7.74
C ALA A 75 -8.25 2.66 6.32
N ARG A 76 -8.82 1.77 5.50
CA ARG A 76 -8.31 1.48 4.17
C ARG A 76 -9.39 1.33 3.12
N MET A 77 -9.04 1.68 1.89
CA MET A 77 -9.89 1.53 0.71
C MET A 77 -9.06 1.15 -0.51
N GLY A 78 -9.55 0.20 -1.29
CA GLY A 78 -8.84 -0.29 -2.46
C GLY A 78 -9.59 -1.40 -3.17
N LYS A 79 -8.83 -2.40 -3.63
CA LYS A 79 -9.35 -3.52 -4.42
C LYS A 79 -8.96 -4.85 -3.81
N ASN A 80 -9.94 -5.73 -3.62
CA ASN A 80 -9.73 -7.12 -3.26
C ASN A 80 -9.41 -7.99 -4.50
N TYR A 81 -8.41 -8.85 -4.37
CA TYR A 81 -7.91 -9.76 -5.40
C TYR A 81 -8.04 -11.25 -5.01
N ASP A 82 -8.58 -11.52 -3.82
CA ASP A 82 -8.55 -12.84 -3.23
C ASP A 82 -9.37 -13.86 -4.03
N SER A 83 -10.48 -13.43 -4.64
CA SER A 83 -11.36 -14.32 -5.41
C SER A 83 -10.67 -14.91 -6.65
N GLN A 84 -9.71 -14.18 -7.23
CA GLN A 84 -9.02 -14.57 -8.46
C GLN A 84 -7.96 -15.64 -8.21
N LYS A 85 -7.43 -15.75 -6.98
CA LYS A 85 -6.36 -16.70 -6.59
C LYS A 85 -5.16 -16.67 -7.55
N LYS A 86 -4.75 -15.46 -7.95
CA LYS A 86 -3.63 -15.22 -8.88
C LYS A 86 -2.50 -14.48 -8.22
N ASN A 87 -1.28 -14.77 -8.65
CA ASN A 87 -0.11 -13.97 -8.33
C ASN A 87 -0.22 -12.56 -8.96
N TYR A 88 0.41 -11.55 -8.34
CA TYR A 88 0.33 -10.16 -8.77
C TYR A 88 0.70 -9.96 -10.26
N LYS A 89 1.64 -10.77 -10.79
CA LYS A 89 2.09 -10.72 -12.19
C LYS A 89 0.97 -10.96 -13.20
N ALA A 90 -0.09 -11.66 -12.82
CA ALA A 90 -1.21 -11.96 -13.71
C ALA A 90 -2.18 -10.76 -13.89
N PHE A 91 -2.06 -9.70 -13.09
CA PHE A 91 -2.87 -8.49 -13.19
C PHE A 91 -2.19 -7.37 -14.00
N GLY A 92 -0.99 -7.63 -14.52
CA GLY A 92 -0.20 -6.63 -15.23
C GLY A 92 0.33 -5.55 -14.29
N ASN A 93 0.43 -4.29 -14.76
CA ASN A 93 0.91 -3.21 -13.91
C ASN A 93 -0.23 -2.70 -13.01
N ILE A 94 -0.11 -2.98 -11.71
CA ILE A 94 -1.00 -2.44 -10.67
C ILE A 94 -0.46 -1.09 -10.22
N VAL A 95 -1.31 -0.07 -10.32
CA VAL A 95 -0.99 1.31 -9.94
C VAL A 95 -2.04 1.82 -8.97
N LEU A 96 -1.60 2.49 -7.91
CA LEU A 96 -2.48 3.22 -6.98
C LEU A 96 -2.22 4.72 -7.12
N THR A 97 -3.27 5.50 -7.36
CA THR A 97 -3.22 6.97 -7.33
C THR A 97 -4.03 7.52 -6.17
N TYR A 98 -3.56 8.60 -5.56
CA TYR A 98 -4.17 9.15 -4.36
C TYR A 98 -4.11 10.69 -4.30
N ASP A 99 -5.06 11.28 -3.57
CA ASP A 99 -5.08 12.67 -3.12
C ASP A 99 -5.59 12.70 -1.68
N VAL A 100 -4.72 13.03 -0.73
CA VAL A 100 -4.96 12.88 0.70
C VAL A 100 -4.55 14.14 1.46
N GLU A 101 -5.45 14.62 2.30
CA GLU A 101 -5.12 15.52 3.40
C GLU A 101 -4.92 14.68 4.67
N TYR A 102 -3.70 14.67 5.20
CA TYR A 102 -3.26 13.76 6.26
C TYR A 102 -2.70 14.54 7.45
N THR A 103 -3.33 14.40 8.62
CA THR A 103 -2.97 15.10 9.85
C THR A 103 -2.64 14.11 10.98
N PRO A 104 -1.45 13.47 10.96
CA PRO A 104 -1.03 12.59 12.03
C PRO A 104 -0.64 13.39 13.28
N ARG A 105 -0.96 12.83 14.47
CA ARG A 105 -0.54 13.34 15.78
C ARG A 105 -0.06 12.19 16.64
N GLY A 106 1.19 11.80 16.42
CA GLY A 106 1.82 10.62 17.02
C GLY A 106 2.19 9.58 15.95
N ASN A 107 2.35 8.32 16.36
CA ASN A 107 2.73 7.26 15.43
C ASN A 107 1.57 6.91 14.48
N SER A 108 1.80 7.06 13.18
CA SER A 108 0.80 6.88 12.13
C SER A 108 1.47 6.76 10.76
N TYR A 109 0.87 6.01 9.83
CA TYR A 109 1.36 5.83 8.47
C TYR A 109 0.29 6.17 7.43
N MET A 110 0.73 6.77 6.33
CA MET A 110 0.00 6.81 5.06
C MET A 110 0.76 5.92 4.07
N CYS A 111 0.11 4.86 3.59
CA CYS A 111 0.77 3.83 2.80
C CYS A 111 -0.18 3.10 1.84
N VAL A 112 0.39 2.39 0.87
CA VAL A 112 -0.28 1.21 0.30
C VAL A 112 -0.10 0.05 1.27
N TYR A 113 -1.16 -0.72 1.47
CA TYR A 113 -1.21 -1.88 2.35
C TYR A 113 -1.91 -3.04 1.65
N GLY A 114 -1.51 -4.25 2.02
CA GLY A 114 -2.26 -5.44 1.66
C GLY A 114 -1.56 -6.71 2.10
N TRP A 115 -2.01 -7.81 1.50
CA TRP A 115 -1.53 -9.14 1.81
C TRP A 115 -1.32 -9.97 0.54
N THR A 116 -0.46 -10.97 0.66
CA THR A 116 -0.56 -12.19 -0.15
C THR A 116 -1.01 -13.36 0.72
N ARG A 117 -1.52 -14.40 0.07
CA ARG A 117 -1.88 -15.66 0.69
C ARG A 117 -1.19 -16.81 -0.04
N ASN A 118 -0.80 -17.86 0.70
CA ASN A 118 -0.10 -19.05 0.19
C ASN A 118 1.15 -18.76 -0.69
N PRO A 119 2.22 -18.16 -0.14
CA PRO A 119 2.47 -17.84 1.28
C PRO A 119 1.76 -16.59 1.80
N LEU A 120 1.45 -16.62 3.11
CA LEU A 120 0.91 -15.48 3.85
C LEU A 120 2.02 -14.46 4.08
N MET A 121 1.79 -13.23 3.66
CA MET A 121 2.71 -12.10 3.87
C MET A 121 1.91 -10.80 3.90
N GLU A 122 2.24 -9.92 4.84
CA GLU A 122 1.67 -8.58 4.95
C GLU A 122 2.66 -7.57 4.37
N TYR A 123 2.18 -6.55 3.66
CA TYR A 123 3.10 -5.57 3.08
C TYR A 123 2.65 -4.12 3.21
N TYR A 124 3.65 -3.26 3.12
CA TYR A 124 3.52 -1.81 3.21
C TYR A 124 4.40 -1.12 2.17
N ILE A 125 3.84 -0.11 1.48
CA ILE A 125 4.58 0.89 0.70
C ILE A 125 4.28 2.24 1.34
N VAL A 126 5.19 2.72 2.18
CA VAL A 126 4.97 3.87 3.08
C VAL A 126 5.44 5.16 2.42
N GLU A 127 4.49 6.07 2.21
CA GLU A 127 4.69 7.38 1.59
C GLU A 127 4.95 8.48 2.62
N GLY A 128 4.35 8.36 3.80
CA GLY A 128 4.50 9.33 4.88
C GLY A 128 4.18 8.70 6.24
N TRP A 129 4.76 9.28 7.29
CA TRP A 129 4.54 8.87 8.67
C TRP A 129 4.43 10.06 9.62
N GLY A 130 3.98 9.77 10.84
CA GLY A 130 3.93 10.72 11.96
C GLY A 130 5.29 10.88 12.64
N ASP A 131 5.38 10.62 13.94
CA ASP A 131 6.61 10.80 14.73
C ASP A 131 7.62 9.66 14.63
N TRP A 132 7.25 8.54 14.00
CA TRP A 132 8.09 7.35 13.93
C TRP A 132 8.13 6.76 12.53
N ARG A 133 9.34 6.52 12.02
CA ARG A 133 9.57 5.92 10.71
C ARG A 133 9.54 4.39 10.80
N PRO A 134 8.59 3.71 10.14
CA PRO A 134 8.55 2.25 10.14
C PRO A 134 9.67 1.62 9.29
N PRO A 135 9.97 0.32 9.47
CA PRO A 135 9.54 -0.54 10.59
C PRO A 135 10.48 -0.41 11.82
N GLY A 136 11.23 0.68 11.93
CA GLY A 136 12.26 0.86 12.95
C GLY A 136 13.47 -0.05 12.76
N ASN A 137 14.08 -0.44 13.88
CA ASN A 137 15.33 -1.21 13.91
C ASN A 137 15.12 -2.72 13.71
N ASP A 138 13.89 -3.22 13.87
CA ASP A 138 13.57 -4.65 13.76
C ASP A 138 13.46 -5.12 12.30
N GLY A 139 13.52 -4.20 11.34
CA GLY A 139 13.57 -4.51 9.92
C GLY A 139 14.97 -4.88 9.46
N GLU A 140 15.12 -6.08 8.88
CA GLU A 140 16.29 -6.46 8.10
C GLU A 140 16.37 -5.56 6.84
N ASN A 141 17.53 -4.95 6.57
CA ASN A 141 17.73 -4.18 5.35
C ASN A 141 17.91 -5.12 4.15
N LYS A 142 17.18 -4.86 3.06
CA LYS A 142 17.23 -5.62 1.79
C LYS A 142 17.70 -4.78 0.60
N GLY A 143 18.12 -3.54 0.84
CA GLY A 143 18.58 -2.60 -0.18
C GLY A 143 17.61 -1.44 -0.38
N THR A 144 17.76 -0.75 -1.50
CA THR A 144 16.93 0.42 -1.84
C THR A 144 16.41 0.32 -3.26
N VAL A 145 15.34 1.05 -3.55
CA VAL A 145 14.81 1.21 -4.91
C VAL A 145 14.33 2.64 -5.12
N THR A 146 14.52 3.18 -6.33
CA THR A 146 13.96 4.47 -6.73
C THR A 146 12.79 4.25 -7.68
N LEU A 147 11.59 4.66 -7.26
CA LEU A 147 10.34 4.52 -8.01
C LEU A 147 9.53 5.81 -7.88
N ASN A 148 8.85 6.21 -8.94
CA ASN A 148 8.02 7.44 -8.96
C ASN A 148 8.76 8.69 -8.42
N GLY A 149 10.05 8.81 -8.67
CA GLY A 149 10.90 9.92 -8.20
C GLY A 149 11.32 9.88 -6.73
N ASN A 150 10.93 8.85 -5.97
CA ASN A 150 11.25 8.71 -4.55
C ASN A 150 12.18 7.51 -4.32
N THR A 151 13.08 7.62 -3.34
CA THR A 151 13.92 6.50 -2.89
C THR A 151 13.26 5.82 -1.71
N TYR A 152 13.18 4.50 -1.74
CA TYR A 152 12.62 3.67 -0.68
C TYR A 152 13.67 2.71 -0.15
N ASP A 153 13.73 2.56 1.17
CA ASP A 153 14.40 1.42 1.80
C ASP A 153 13.49 0.19 1.68
N ILE A 154 14.05 -0.92 1.24
CA ILE A 154 13.38 -2.22 1.26
C ILE A 154 13.74 -2.90 2.58
N ARG A 155 12.74 -3.26 3.37
CA ARG A 155 12.92 -3.89 4.68
C ARG A 155 12.07 -5.15 4.80
N LYS A 156 12.53 -6.09 5.62
CA LYS A 156 11.78 -7.29 6.03
C LYS A 156 11.72 -7.37 7.54
N SER A 157 10.54 -7.54 8.11
CA SER A 157 10.36 -7.90 9.53
C SER A 157 9.55 -9.18 9.65
N MET A 158 9.43 -9.70 10.87
CA MET A 158 8.61 -10.88 11.19
C MET A 158 7.58 -10.54 12.25
N ARG A 159 6.37 -11.06 12.08
CA ARG A 159 5.30 -11.06 13.07
C ARG A 159 5.18 -12.47 13.63
N TYR A 160 5.29 -12.62 14.95
CA TYR A 160 5.24 -13.91 15.62
C TYR A 160 3.95 -14.05 16.42
N ASN A 161 3.13 -15.05 16.08
CA ASN A 161 1.84 -15.34 16.70
C ASN A 161 0.93 -14.10 16.77
N GLN A 162 0.77 -13.42 15.64
CA GLN A 162 -0.02 -12.20 15.52
C GLN A 162 -1.30 -12.45 14.72
N PRO A 163 -2.35 -11.62 14.89
CA PRO A 163 -3.52 -11.66 14.03
C PRO A 163 -3.16 -11.52 12.55
N SER A 164 -3.86 -12.26 11.69
CA SER A 164 -3.67 -12.25 10.24
C SER A 164 -4.99 -12.60 9.52
N LEU A 165 -4.96 -12.63 8.19
CA LEU A 165 -6.09 -13.07 7.36
C LEU A 165 -6.58 -14.49 7.68
N ASP A 166 -5.70 -15.37 8.15
CA ASP A 166 -5.99 -16.79 8.38
C ASP A 166 -5.98 -17.12 9.89
N GLY A 167 -6.22 -16.12 10.73
CA GLY A 167 -6.18 -16.24 12.19
C GLY A 167 -4.81 -15.90 12.77
N THR A 168 -4.51 -16.42 13.97
CA THR A 168 -3.19 -16.19 14.60
C THR A 168 -2.12 -16.97 13.85
N ALA A 169 -1.11 -16.27 13.33
CA ALA A 169 -0.05 -16.86 12.52
C ALA A 169 1.32 -16.21 12.78
N THR A 170 2.37 -16.84 12.24
CA THR A 170 3.70 -16.24 12.09
C THR A 170 3.95 -15.99 10.62
N PHE A 171 4.24 -14.75 10.25
CA PHE A 171 4.35 -14.33 8.85
C PHE A 171 5.35 -13.18 8.68
N PRO A 172 6.00 -13.07 7.52
CA PRO A 172 6.84 -11.93 7.20
C PRO A 172 6.00 -10.68 6.91
N GLN A 173 6.61 -9.53 7.17
CA GLN A 173 6.17 -8.24 6.67
C GLN A 173 7.21 -7.67 5.71
N TYR A 174 6.77 -7.22 4.55
CA TYR A 174 7.63 -6.54 3.57
C TYR A 174 7.32 -5.05 3.49
N TRP A 175 8.38 -4.25 3.39
CA TRP A 175 8.26 -2.81 3.44
C TRP A 175 9.04 -2.18 2.29
N SER A 176 8.41 -1.22 1.62
CA SER A 176 9.11 -0.13 0.96
C SER A 176 8.81 1.13 1.76
N VAL A 177 9.82 1.78 2.34
CA VAL A 177 9.61 3.00 3.14
C VAL A 177 10.40 4.14 2.53
N ARG A 178 9.75 5.25 2.15
CA ARG A 178 10.49 6.40 1.63
C ARG A 178 11.61 6.80 2.58
N THR A 179 12.77 7.19 2.04
CA THR A 179 13.89 7.68 2.86
C THR A 179 13.60 9.06 3.45
N GLN A 180 12.76 9.85 2.77
CA GLN A 180 12.22 11.13 3.25
C GLN A 180 10.70 11.01 3.37
N SER A 181 10.15 11.38 4.53
CA SER A 181 8.70 11.34 4.76
C SER A 181 7.98 12.30 3.83
N GLY A 182 6.87 11.87 3.24
CA GLY A 182 5.93 12.75 2.56
C GLY A 182 5.06 13.58 3.51
N SER A 183 5.18 13.37 4.82
CA SER A 183 4.42 14.09 5.86
C SER A 183 5.27 14.49 7.05
N ALA A 184 4.83 15.54 7.75
CA ALA A 184 5.32 15.95 9.05
C ALA A 184 4.27 15.65 10.13
N ASN A 185 4.74 15.21 11.31
CA ASN A 185 3.89 15.00 12.47
C ASN A 185 3.31 16.33 12.99
N ASN A 186 2.10 16.28 13.56
CA ASN A 186 1.38 17.43 14.11
C ASN A 186 1.10 18.56 13.09
N GLN A 187 1.03 18.22 11.81
CA GLN A 187 0.72 19.14 10.72
C GLN A 187 -0.31 18.54 9.78
N THR A 188 -1.06 19.39 9.10
CA THR A 188 -1.90 18.97 7.97
C THR A 188 -1.03 18.92 6.71
N ASN A 189 -0.87 17.72 6.18
CA ASN A 189 -0.06 17.43 4.99
C ASN A 189 -0.98 17.21 3.80
N TYR A 190 -0.61 17.74 2.65
CA TYR A 190 -1.34 17.52 1.40
C TYR A 190 -0.49 16.63 0.50
N MET A 191 -0.84 15.35 0.47
CA MET A 191 -0.09 14.31 -0.24
C MET A 191 -0.90 13.86 -1.45
N LYS A 192 -0.34 14.03 -2.65
CA LYS A 192 -0.93 13.59 -3.91
C LYS A 192 0.12 12.89 -4.75
N GLY A 193 -0.22 11.74 -5.33
CA GLY A 193 0.76 10.98 -6.07
C GLY A 193 0.25 9.71 -6.73
N THR A 194 1.20 9.01 -7.34
CA THR A 194 1.04 7.73 -8.02
C THR A 194 2.11 6.77 -7.50
N ILE A 195 1.70 5.55 -7.20
CA ILE A 195 2.56 4.47 -6.72
C ILE A 195 2.44 3.31 -7.71
N ASP A 196 3.54 2.96 -8.37
CA ASP A 196 3.64 1.75 -9.18
C ASP A 196 3.80 0.53 -8.26
N VAL A 197 2.68 0.05 -7.70
CA VAL A 197 2.65 -1.05 -6.71
C VAL A 197 3.37 -2.30 -7.23
N SER A 198 3.13 -2.66 -8.50
CA SER A 198 3.82 -3.81 -9.11
C SER A 198 5.34 -3.65 -9.20
N LYS A 199 5.85 -2.41 -9.33
CA LYS A 199 7.29 -2.14 -9.34
C LYS A 199 7.93 -2.33 -7.97
N HIS A 200 7.21 -2.03 -6.89
CA HIS A 200 7.66 -2.38 -5.55
C HIS A 200 7.71 -3.89 -5.34
N PHE A 201 6.69 -4.62 -5.81
CA PHE A 201 6.68 -6.09 -5.75
C PHE A 201 7.84 -6.71 -6.54
N GLU A 202 8.11 -6.22 -7.76
CA GLU A 202 9.28 -6.62 -8.55
C GLU A 202 10.61 -6.31 -7.84
N ALA A 203 10.70 -5.17 -7.14
CA ALA A 203 11.90 -4.80 -6.39
C ALA A 203 12.13 -5.71 -5.18
N TRP A 204 11.05 -6.11 -4.49
CA TRP A 204 11.11 -7.08 -3.40
C TRP A 204 11.60 -8.46 -3.90
N GLU A 205 11.09 -8.95 -5.02
CA GLU A 205 11.59 -10.19 -5.64
C GLU A 205 13.09 -10.10 -5.96
N LYS A 206 13.53 -8.99 -6.57
CA LYS A 206 14.96 -8.75 -6.88
C LYS A 206 15.84 -8.70 -5.63
N ALA A 207 15.27 -8.27 -4.50
CA ALA A 207 15.93 -8.25 -3.21
C ALA A 207 15.87 -9.60 -2.46
N GLY A 208 15.38 -10.67 -3.12
CA GLY A 208 15.32 -12.02 -2.57
C GLY A 208 14.15 -12.25 -1.62
N LEU A 209 13.12 -11.41 -1.66
CA LEU A 209 11.88 -11.60 -0.90
C LEU A 209 10.89 -12.47 -1.69
N ASP A 210 10.26 -13.42 -1.02
CA ASP A 210 9.31 -14.36 -1.65
C ASP A 210 7.97 -13.67 -1.94
N MET A 211 7.68 -13.47 -3.23
CA MET A 211 6.42 -12.92 -3.76
C MET A 211 5.63 -13.97 -4.55
N SER A 212 5.82 -15.27 -4.29
CA SER A 212 5.13 -16.34 -5.01
C SER A 212 3.63 -16.46 -4.70
N GLY A 213 3.17 -15.82 -3.62
CA GLY A 213 1.79 -15.90 -3.14
C GLY A 213 0.75 -15.32 -4.09
N THR A 214 -0.51 -15.66 -3.85
CA THR A 214 -1.65 -15.02 -4.53
C THR A 214 -1.96 -13.68 -3.87
N LEU A 215 -2.17 -12.63 -4.67
CA LEU A 215 -2.48 -11.30 -4.18
C LEU A 215 -3.87 -11.29 -3.53
N TYR A 216 -3.99 -10.74 -2.33
CA TYR A 216 -5.25 -10.67 -1.59
C TYR A 216 -5.89 -9.29 -1.69
N GLU A 217 -5.12 -8.22 -1.52
CA GLU A 217 -5.62 -6.84 -1.47
C GLU A 217 -4.53 -5.87 -1.91
N VAL A 218 -4.92 -4.75 -2.52
CA VAL A 218 -4.12 -3.54 -2.68
C VAL A 218 -5.00 -2.36 -2.28
N SER A 219 -4.65 -1.69 -1.18
CA SER A 219 -5.45 -0.59 -0.63
C SER A 219 -4.58 0.58 -0.17
N LEU A 220 -5.10 1.79 -0.33
CA LEU A 220 -4.58 2.93 0.41
C LEU A 220 -5.01 2.77 1.87
N ASN A 221 -4.08 2.95 2.80
CA ASN A 221 -4.31 2.73 4.22
C ASN A 221 -3.78 3.91 5.04
N ILE A 222 -4.60 4.33 6.00
CA ILE A 222 -4.25 5.23 7.09
C ILE A 222 -4.19 4.38 8.36
N GLU A 223 -3.00 4.23 8.93
CA GLU A 223 -2.78 3.50 10.17
C GLU A 223 -2.40 4.45 11.30
N GLY A 224 -2.92 4.23 12.49
CA GLY A 224 -2.53 4.94 13.71
C GLY A 224 -2.21 3.94 14.81
N TYR A 225 -1.11 4.14 15.53
CA TYR A 225 -0.72 3.31 16.67
C TYR A 225 -0.48 4.18 17.89
N ARG A 226 -1.25 3.96 18.97
CA ARG A 226 -1.21 4.74 20.22
C ARG A 226 -1.14 6.26 20.00
N SER A 227 -1.96 6.74 19.07
CA SER A 227 -1.87 8.10 18.57
C SER A 227 -3.24 8.73 18.34
N ASN A 228 -3.23 9.95 17.79
CA ASN A 228 -4.41 10.68 17.36
C ASN A 228 -4.19 11.16 15.92
N GLY A 229 -5.27 11.56 15.26
CA GLY A 229 -5.18 12.21 13.96
C GLY A 229 -6.45 12.12 13.15
N SER A 230 -6.34 12.59 11.92
CA SER A 230 -7.40 12.50 10.92
C SER A 230 -6.83 12.48 9.52
N ALA A 231 -7.59 11.90 8.60
CA ALA A 231 -7.32 12.01 7.18
C ALA A 231 -8.61 12.24 6.38
N ASN A 232 -8.49 13.05 5.33
CA ASN A 232 -9.48 13.18 4.27
C ASN A 232 -8.84 12.67 2.97
N VAL A 233 -9.11 11.41 2.64
CA VAL A 233 -8.75 10.80 1.36
C VAL A 233 -9.77 11.28 0.34
N LYS A 234 -9.39 12.30 -0.42
CA LYS A 234 -10.24 12.95 -1.44
C LYS A 234 -10.42 12.05 -2.64
N SER A 235 -9.37 11.31 -3.01
CA SER A 235 -9.46 10.25 -4.01
C SER A 235 -8.46 9.13 -3.75
N VAL A 236 -8.88 7.91 -4.07
CA VAL A 236 -8.04 6.72 -4.25
C VAL A 236 -8.56 5.95 -5.46
N THR A 237 -7.66 5.56 -6.35
CA THR A 237 -7.96 4.69 -7.50
C THR A 237 -6.90 3.60 -7.59
N VAL A 238 -7.35 2.37 -7.85
CA VAL A 238 -6.47 1.23 -8.16
C VAL A 238 -6.75 0.80 -9.60
N THR A 239 -5.73 0.86 -10.46
CA THR A 239 -5.83 0.42 -11.86
C THR A 239 -4.93 -0.75 -12.15
N GLU A 240 -5.35 -1.53 -13.14
CA GLU A 240 -4.61 -2.65 -13.73
C GLU A 240 -4.43 -2.37 -15.22
N GLY A 241 -3.32 -2.80 -15.81
CA GLY A 241 -3.08 -2.65 -17.24
C GLY A 241 -2.11 -3.67 -17.78
N ALA A 242 -2.23 -3.99 -19.07
CA ALA A 242 -1.23 -4.79 -19.77
C ALA A 242 0.14 -4.09 -19.65
N GLY A 243 1.11 -4.75 -19.04
CA GLY A 243 2.46 -4.20 -18.87
C GLY A 243 3.05 -3.82 -20.22
N GLY A 244 3.28 -2.52 -20.42
CA GLY A 244 3.86 -1.99 -21.65
C GLY A 244 4.52 -0.64 -21.41
N GLY A 245 5.85 -0.65 -21.35
CA GLY A 245 6.74 0.45 -21.70
C GLY A 245 6.57 1.77 -20.95
N GLY A 246 7.60 2.16 -20.19
CA GLY A 246 7.77 3.54 -19.76
C GLY A 246 7.80 4.47 -20.98
N GLY A 247 6.65 5.07 -21.29
CA GLY A 247 6.57 6.27 -22.12
C GLY A 247 6.83 7.45 -21.20
N GLN A 248 8.04 8.02 -21.29
CA GLN A 248 8.27 9.38 -20.84
C GLN A 248 7.21 10.26 -21.48
N GLN A 249 6.34 10.88 -20.67
CA GLN A 249 5.62 12.07 -21.09
C GLN A 249 6.69 13.16 -21.26
N GLN A 250 7.22 13.26 -22.48
CA GLN A 250 7.89 14.46 -22.94
C GLN A 250 6.83 15.55 -23.02
N SER A 251 6.84 16.42 -22.01
CA SER A 251 6.32 17.77 -22.12
C SER A 251 7.10 18.45 -23.24
N ASN A 252 6.47 18.62 -24.40
CA ASN A 252 6.92 19.57 -25.42
C ASN A 252 5.99 20.76 -25.36
N ASP A 253 6.43 21.79 -24.65
CA ASP A 253 5.86 23.13 -24.70
C ASP A 253 6.83 24.04 -25.48
N TRP A 254 6.29 24.62 -26.55
CA TRP A 254 6.69 25.84 -27.25
C TRP A 254 7.98 25.92 -28.09
N GLY A 255 7.78 26.14 -29.40
CA GLY A 255 8.77 26.71 -30.31
C GLY A 255 8.31 26.82 -31.77
N GLY A 256 7.69 27.95 -32.13
CA GLY A 256 7.94 28.69 -33.38
C GLY A 256 7.60 28.08 -34.75
N GLN A 257 6.56 28.64 -35.38
CA GLN A 257 6.47 29.04 -36.79
C GLN A 257 7.34 28.32 -37.84
N GLN A 258 6.71 27.63 -38.80
CA GLN A 258 6.59 28.09 -40.19
C GLN A 258 5.85 27.07 -41.08
N GLN A 259 4.99 27.61 -41.92
CA GLN A 259 4.26 26.94 -43.00
C GLN A 259 5.25 26.41 -44.05
N ASN A 260 5.03 25.18 -44.53
CA ASN A 260 5.01 24.89 -45.96
C ASN A 260 4.50 23.47 -46.20
N ASN A 261 3.31 23.37 -46.79
CA ASN A 261 2.74 22.13 -47.27
C ASN A 261 3.32 21.77 -48.64
N ASP A 262 3.66 20.49 -48.75
CA ASP A 262 3.42 19.60 -49.87
C ASP A 262 4.17 19.82 -51.20
N TRP A 263 5.20 19.00 -51.32
CA TRP A 263 5.64 18.38 -52.57
C TRP A 263 4.47 17.67 -53.26
N ASN A 264 4.15 18.09 -54.49
CA ASN A 264 3.47 17.25 -55.45
C ASN A 264 4.23 17.28 -56.78
N ASN A 265 4.76 16.11 -57.14
CA ASN A 265 5.46 15.81 -58.39
C ASN A 265 4.47 15.15 -59.33
N TRP A 266 3.93 15.86 -60.32
CA TRP A 266 3.28 15.25 -61.50
C TRP A 266 3.59 16.08 -62.74
N GLY A 267 3.95 15.36 -63.80
CA GLY A 267 4.62 15.86 -64.99
C GLY A 267 3.77 16.68 -65.97
N GLN A 268 4.52 17.34 -66.86
CA GLN A 268 4.23 17.64 -68.27
C GLN A 268 2.94 18.42 -68.61
N GLN A 269 3.08 19.66 -69.08
CA GLN A 269 3.02 20.02 -70.51
C GLN A 269 3.07 21.54 -70.73
N ASN A 270 3.91 21.91 -71.70
CA ASN A 270 3.94 23.19 -72.40
C ASN A 270 2.56 23.55 -72.98
N GLN A 271 2.14 24.82 -72.91
CA GLN A 271 1.94 25.68 -74.11
C GLN A 271 1.43 27.09 -73.75
N ASN A 272 1.82 28.00 -74.64
CA ASN A 272 1.73 29.46 -74.64
C ASN A 272 0.32 30.03 -74.94
N ASN A 273 0.17 31.29 -74.53
CA ASN A 273 -0.47 32.44 -75.22
C ASN A 273 -1.98 32.44 -75.51
N ASP A 274 -2.67 33.51 -75.06
CA ASP A 274 -3.17 34.65 -75.88
C ASP A 274 -4.25 35.44 -75.11
N TRP A 275 -4.02 36.72 -74.79
CA TRP A 275 -4.46 37.94 -75.50
C TRP A 275 -5.95 38.32 -75.35
N ASN A 276 -6.14 39.42 -74.60
CA ASN A 276 -7.12 40.51 -74.68
C ASN A 276 -8.40 40.34 -75.54
N ASN A 277 -9.55 40.68 -74.94
CA ASN A 277 -10.44 41.65 -75.59
C ASN A 277 -11.28 42.47 -74.59
N TRP A 278 -11.41 43.75 -74.91
CA TRP A 278 -12.21 44.78 -74.26
C TRP A 278 -13.70 44.65 -74.60
N GLY A 279 -14.60 45.22 -73.77
CA GLY A 279 -15.89 45.69 -74.29
C GLY A 279 -17.04 45.86 -73.30
N GLN A 280 -17.26 47.11 -72.91
CA GLN A 280 -18.56 47.81 -72.75
C GLN A 280 -19.45 47.61 -71.52
N GLN A 281 -19.77 48.77 -70.93
CA GLN A 281 -20.86 49.11 -70.03
C GLN A 281 -22.21 49.13 -70.77
N ASN A 282 -23.28 48.68 -70.12
CA ASN A 282 -24.51 49.46 -69.85
C ASN A 282 -25.60 48.56 -69.25
N GLN A 283 -25.88 48.73 -67.96
CA GLN A 283 -27.19 49.07 -67.36
C GLN A 283 -27.05 49.08 -65.84
#